data_AF-A0A9Y4N8U3-F1
#
_entry.id   AF-A0A9Y4N8U3-F1
#
_cell.length_a   1.000
_cell.length_b   1.000
_cell.length_c   1.000
_cell.angle_alpha   90.00
_cell.angle_beta   90.00
_cell.angle_gamma   90.00
#
_symmetry.space_group_name_H-M   'P 1'
#
loop_
_entity.id
_entity.type
_entity.pdbx_description
1 polymer ?
#
loop_
_entity_poly.entity_id
_entity_poly.type
_entity_poly.pdbx_seq_one_letter_code
_entity_poly.pdbx_strand_id
1 'polypeptide(L)'
;MIDLSHLTEEEQGKIMTVLRRDAELKKAEEERIRKLEKILHSDPQTDTNLKYMTGEWFYEAKSLRHQDKIHGSEIILASMKQGKAVGLDGSLRLDRSKALSSRGSDLVPPMKPAR
;
A
#
# COMPACT_ATOMS: atom_id res chain seq x y z
N MET A 1 -7.48 9.67 6.50
CA MET A 1 -6.83 9.26 7.77
C MET A 1 -7.56 8.04 8.29
N ILE A 2 -6.93 6.90 8.62
CA ILE A 2 -7.63 5.81 9.32
C ILE A 2 -7.53 6.11 10.82
N ASP A 3 -8.63 5.93 11.55
CA ASP A 3 -8.64 6.09 12.99
C ASP A 3 -8.09 4.82 13.68
N LEU A 4 -7.06 5.01 14.49
CA LEU A 4 -6.37 3.97 15.25
C LEU A 4 -6.36 4.26 16.77
N SER A 5 -7.16 5.22 17.24
CA SER A 5 -7.17 5.65 18.65
C SER A 5 -7.66 4.56 19.63
N HIS A 6 -8.36 3.56 19.12
CA HIS A 6 -8.89 2.43 19.90
C HIS A 6 -7.83 1.38 20.24
N LEU A 7 -6.66 1.42 19.59
CA LEU A 7 -5.60 0.45 19.81
C LEU A 7 -4.79 0.77 21.07
N THR A 8 -4.60 -0.24 21.90
CA THR A 8 -3.68 -0.18 23.05
C THR A 8 -2.22 -0.10 22.61
N GLU A 9 -1.33 0.34 23.50
CA GLU A 9 0.11 0.41 23.19
C GLU A 9 0.70 -0.95 22.81
N GLU A 10 0.24 -2.04 23.43
CA GLU A 10 0.70 -3.39 23.10
C GLU A 10 0.30 -3.78 21.67
N GLU A 11 -0.95 -3.51 21.29
CA GLU A 11 -1.46 -3.77 19.94
C GLU A 11 -0.76 -2.92 18.90
N GLN A 12 -0.54 -1.63 19.20
CA GLN A 12 0.24 -0.74 18.34
C GLN A 12 1.67 -1.26 18.17
N GLY A 13 2.30 -1.75 19.25
CA GLY A 13 3.64 -2.36 19.21
C GLY A 13 3.71 -3.58 18.30
N LYS A 14 2.69 -4.45 18.33
CA LYS A 14 2.58 -5.62 17.43
C LYS A 14 2.51 -5.18 15.96
N ILE A 15 1.67 -4.19 15.65
CA ILE A 15 1.53 -3.65 14.29
C ILE A 15 2.84 -2.99 13.82
N MET A 16 3.49 -2.19 14.67
CA MET A 16 4.78 -1.57 14.34
C MET A 16 5.87 -2.59 14.02
N THR A 17 5.86 -3.74 14.69
CA THR A 17 6.79 -4.82 14.41
C THR A 17 6.57 -5.42 13.02
N VAL A 18 5.31 -5.59 12.61
CA VAL A 18 4.97 -6.04 11.24
C VAL A 18 5.43 -5.02 10.20
N LEU A 19 5.17 -3.74 10.43
CA LEU A 19 5.56 -2.66 9.52
C LEU A 19 7.09 -2.55 9.36
N ARG A 20 7.85 -2.81 10.43
CA ARG A 20 9.33 -2.85 10.35
C ARG A 20 9.82 -3.99 9.46
N ARG A 21 9.28 -5.21 9.65
CA ARG A 21 9.63 -6.37 8.81
C ARG A 21 9.25 -6.14 7.35
N ASP A 22 8.09 -5.52 7.09
CA ASP A 22 7.67 -5.12 5.75
C ASP A 22 8.65 -4.13 5.11
N ALA A 23 9.14 -3.14 5.87
CA ALA A 23 10.14 -2.19 5.37
C ALA A 23 11.49 -2.87 5.04
N GLU A 24 11.94 -3.80 5.88
CA GLU A 24 13.14 -4.60 5.63
C GLU A 24 12.97 -5.48 4.38
N LEU A 25 11.81 -6.11 4.22
CA LEU A 25 11.49 -6.94 3.06
C LEU A 25 11.47 -6.11 1.76
N LYS A 26 10.85 -4.92 1.78
CA LYS A 26 10.83 -4.00 0.63
C LYS A 26 12.23 -3.57 0.23
N LYS A 27 13.09 -3.26 1.19
CA LYS A 27 14.48 -2.90 0.92
C LYS A 27 15.25 -4.05 0.24
N ALA A 28 15.09 -5.27 0.76
CA ALA A 28 15.72 -6.45 0.14
C ALA A 28 15.20 -6.69 -1.28
N GLU A 29 13.91 -6.44 -1.51
CA GLU A 29 13.28 -6.57 -2.83
C GLU A 29 13.77 -5.49 -3.81
N GLU A 30 13.93 -4.24 -3.37
CA GLU A 30 14.53 -3.17 -4.19
C GLU A 30 15.96 -3.55 -4.63
N GLU A 31 16.76 -4.14 -3.75
CA GLU A 31 18.09 -4.62 -4.10
C GLU A 31 18.05 -5.78 -5.09
N ARG A 32 17.08 -6.68 -4.98
CA ARG A 32 16.86 -7.78 -5.93
C ARG A 32 16.49 -7.24 -7.31
N ILE A 33 15.57 -6.27 -7.36
CA ILE A 33 15.12 -5.62 -8.59
C ILE A 33 16.29 -4.92 -9.28
N ARG A 34 17.08 -4.11 -8.57
CA ARG A 34 18.27 -3.44 -9.15
C ARG A 34 19.27 -4.42 -9.77
N LYS A 35 19.48 -5.57 -9.12
CA LYS A 35 20.35 -6.62 -9.67
C LYS A 35 19.75 -7.24 -10.92
N LEU A 36 18.44 -7.51 -10.91
CA LEU A 36 17.73 -8.10 -12.03
C LEU A 36 17.73 -7.18 -13.25
N GLU A 37 17.43 -5.90 -13.06
CA GLU A 37 17.50 -4.85 -14.07
C GLU A 37 18.89 -4.83 -14.73
N LYS A 38 19.96 -4.77 -13.92
CA LYS A 38 21.35 -4.78 -14.42
C LYS A 38 21.67 -5.99 -15.30
N ILE A 39 21.10 -7.16 -15.00
CA ILE A 39 21.32 -8.39 -15.78
C ILE A 39 20.52 -8.36 -17.10
N LEU A 40 19.29 -7.83 -17.08
CA LEU A 40 18.35 -7.91 -18.21
C LEU A 40 18.36 -6.71 -19.15
N HIS A 41 19.00 -5.59 -18.81
CA HIS A 41 19.08 -4.37 -19.66
C HIS A 41 19.72 -4.55 -21.06
N SER A 42 20.17 -5.75 -21.42
CA SER A 42 20.83 -6.02 -22.71
C SER A 42 19.87 -6.39 -23.84
N ASP A 43 18.61 -6.74 -23.57
CA ASP A 43 17.66 -7.21 -24.60
C ASP A 43 16.24 -6.61 -24.42
N PRO A 44 15.72 -5.85 -25.41
CA PRO A 44 14.37 -5.27 -25.39
C PRO A 44 13.23 -6.29 -25.26
N GLN A 45 13.42 -7.56 -25.68
CA GLN A 45 12.41 -8.61 -25.51
C GLN A 45 12.20 -9.01 -24.04
N THR A 46 13.19 -8.75 -23.17
CA THR A 46 13.12 -9.10 -21.75
C THR A 46 12.28 -8.14 -20.93
N ASP A 47 11.89 -6.99 -21.48
CA ASP A 47 11.19 -5.92 -20.76
C ASP A 47 9.82 -6.37 -20.24
N THR A 48 9.07 -7.14 -21.04
CA THR A 48 7.81 -7.74 -20.59
C THR A 48 8.01 -8.75 -19.47
N ASN A 49 9.08 -9.54 -19.51
CA ASN A 49 9.39 -10.53 -18.47
C ASN A 49 9.85 -9.83 -17.17
N LEU A 50 10.63 -8.76 -17.31
CA LEU A 50 11.10 -7.92 -16.22
C LEU A 50 9.92 -7.36 -15.42
N LYS A 51 8.90 -6.80 -16.08
CA LYS A 51 7.68 -6.29 -15.41
C LYS A 51 6.97 -7.34 -14.56
N TYR A 52 6.90 -8.59 -15.03
CA TYR A 52 6.33 -9.69 -14.25
C TYR A 52 7.18 -10.04 -13.03
N MET A 53 8.51 -10.06 -13.20
CA MET A 53 9.45 -10.39 -12.13
C MET A 53 9.59 -9.29 -11.08
N THR A 54 9.51 -8.01 -11.47
CA THR A 54 9.58 -6.86 -10.55
C THR A 54 8.23 -6.57 -9.88
N GLY A 55 7.15 -7.15 -10.39
CA GLY A 55 5.79 -6.90 -9.91
C GLY A 55 5.19 -5.58 -10.41
N GLU A 56 5.86 -4.88 -11.34
CA GLU A 56 5.39 -3.60 -11.90
C GLU A 56 4.02 -3.73 -12.57
N TRP A 57 3.76 -4.89 -13.21
CA TRP A 57 2.46 -5.22 -13.81
C TRP A 57 1.29 -5.08 -12.83
N PHE A 58 1.51 -5.36 -11.54
CA PHE A 58 0.47 -5.25 -10.52
C PHE A 58 0.11 -3.79 -10.26
N TYR A 59 1.10 -2.90 -10.25
CA TYR A 59 0.87 -1.47 -10.05
C TYR A 59 0.21 -0.82 -11.25
N GLU A 60 0.57 -1.24 -12.47
CA GLU A 60 -0.15 -0.84 -13.70
C GLU A 60 -1.63 -1.26 -13.60
N ALA A 61 -1.90 -2.53 -13.30
CA ALA A 61 -3.26 -3.03 -13.16
C ALA A 61 -4.04 -2.34 -12.01
N LYS A 62 -3.38 -2.04 -10.89
CA LYS A 62 -3.97 -1.32 -9.76
C LYS A 62 -4.34 0.12 -10.15
N SER A 63 -3.49 0.80 -10.92
CA SER A 63 -3.67 2.20 -11.31
C SER A 63 -4.93 2.44 -12.16
N LEU A 64 -5.39 1.40 -12.88
CA LEU A 64 -6.63 1.47 -13.65
C LEU A 64 -7.89 1.58 -12.77
N ARG A 65 -7.82 1.10 -11.53
CA ARG A 65 -8.94 1.12 -10.58
C ARG A 65 -8.79 2.15 -9.47
N HIS A 66 -7.56 2.56 -9.16
CA HIS A 66 -7.25 3.40 -8.03
C HIS A 66 -6.23 4.47 -8.43
N GLN A 67 -6.57 5.74 -8.22
CA GLN A 67 -5.68 6.87 -8.49
C GLN A 67 -4.58 7.01 -7.42
N ASP A 68 -4.82 6.47 -6.22
CA ASP A 68 -3.90 6.57 -5.10
C ASP A 68 -2.71 5.63 -5.25
N LYS A 69 -1.51 6.23 -5.25
CA LYS A 69 -0.23 5.49 -5.28
C LYS A 69 0.30 5.11 -3.90
N ILE A 70 -0.36 5.58 -2.83
CA ILE A 70 0.07 5.38 -1.45
C ILE A 70 -0.10 3.90 -1.06
N HIS A 71 0.91 3.33 -0.43
CA HIS A 71 0.82 1.95 0.08
C HIS A 71 0.03 1.90 1.40
N GLY A 72 -0.73 0.83 1.61
CA GLY A 72 -1.51 0.66 2.86
C GLY A 72 -0.63 0.77 4.11
N SER A 73 0.59 0.22 4.06
CA SER A 73 1.59 0.34 5.14
C SER A 73 1.91 1.79 5.50
N GLU A 74 1.98 2.68 4.51
CA GLU A 74 2.26 4.11 4.71
C GLU A 74 1.06 4.83 5.34
N ILE A 75 -0.15 4.47 4.94
CA ILE A 75 -1.38 4.99 5.53
C ILE A 75 -1.43 4.63 7.02
N ILE A 76 -1.12 3.38 7.37
CA ILE A 76 -1.07 2.94 8.78
C ILE A 76 0.05 3.65 9.54
N LEU A 77 1.27 3.73 8.98
CA LEU A 77 2.39 4.45 9.60
C LEU A 77 2.05 5.92 9.88
N ALA A 78 1.42 6.61 8.91
CA ALA A 78 1.01 7.99 9.08
C ALA A 78 -0.08 8.12 10.16
N SER A 79 -1.06 7.22 10.15
CA SER A 79 -2.16 7.22 11.13
C SER A 79 -1.66 6.99 12.56
N MET A 80 -0.67 6.11 12.76
CA MET A 80 -0.06 5.87 14.08
C MET A 80 0.77 7.05 14.61
N LYS A 81 1.36 7.85 13.72
CA LYS A 81 2.12 9.05 14.11
C LYS A 81 1.21 10.17 14.63
N GLN A 82 -0.02 10.27 14.12
CA GLN A 82 -0.95 11.33 14.52
C GLN A 82 -1.61 11.07 15.88
N GLY A 83 -1.88 9.81 16.24
CA GLY A 83 -2.45 9.45 17.55
C GLY A 83 -1.54 9.80 18.74
N LYS A 84 -0.22 9.96 18.50
CA LYS A 84 0.75 10.35 19.55
C LYS A 84 0.79 11.84 19.86
N ALA A 85 0.34 12.69 18.94
CA ALA A 85 0.26 14.14 19.17
C ALA A 85 -0.96 14.55 20.00
N VAL A 86 -2.03 13.73 20.00
CA VAL A 86 -3.31 14.03 20.69
C VAL A 86 -3.29 13.64 22.18
N GLY A 87 -2.19 13.03 22.67
CA GLY A 87 -1.99 12.76 24.10
C GLY A 87 -1.59 14.00 24.94
N LEU A 88 -1.35 15.14 24.29
CA LEU A 88 -1.13 16.43 24.93
C LEU A 88 -2.10 17.44 24.30
N ASP A 89 -3.06 17.88 25.10
CA ASP A 89 -4.02 18.95 24.85
C ASP A 89 -5.35 18.55 24.18
N GLY A 90 -6.42 18.81 24.91
CA GLY A 90 -7.78 18.44 24.57
C GLY A 90 -8.47 19.43 23.62
N SER A 91 -9.64 19.00 23.14
CA SER A 91 -10.59 19.80 22.35
C SER A 91 -10.15 20.03 20.90
N LEU A 92 -10.88 19.60 19.86
CA LEU A 92 -12.25 19.96 19.57
C LEU A 92 -12.89 18.90 18.68
N ARG A 93 -14.14 18.56 18.99
CA ARG A 93 -15.05 17.83 18.10
C ARG A 93 -15.46 18.77 16.97
N LEU A 94 -15.52 18.26 15.74
CA LEU A 94 -16.45 18.80 14.75
C LEU A 94 -17.08 17.65 13.96
N ASP A 95 -18.41 17.61 14.11
CA ASP A 95 -19.39 16.73 13.49
C ASP A 95 -19.63 17.10 12.00
N ARG A 96 -20.42 16.26 11.31
CA ARG A 96 -21.12 16.48 10.01
C ARG A 96 -20.29 16.33 8.71
N SER A 97 -20.73 15.63 7.65
CA SER A 97 -22.09 15.32 7.14
C SER A 97 -22.13 14.10 6.17
N LYS A 98 -23.36 13.58 6.02
CA LYS A 98 -23.89 12.50 5.15
C LYS A 98 -23.61 12.58 3.62
N ALA A 99 -23.35 11.38 3.08
CA ALA A 99 -23.98 10.65 1.93
C ALA A 99 -24.10 11.24 0.51
N LEU A 100 -23.67 10.44 -0.49
CA LEU A 100 -24.34 10.20 -1.80
C LEU A 100 -23.84 8.86 -2.39
N SER A 101 -24.62 7.78 -2.36
CA SER A 101 -25.52 7.24 -3.39
C SER A 101 -24.88 6.69 -4.68
N SER A 102 -24.89 5.36 -4.77
CA SER A 102 -25.23 4.49 -5.91
C SER A 102 -24.71 4.81 -7.32
N ARG A 103 -23.89 3.89 -7.87
CA ARG A 103 -24.11 3.35 -9.21
C ARG A 103 -23.40 2.01 -9.36
N GLY A 104 -24.19 0.93 -9.40
CA GLY A 104 -23.71 -0.39 -9.76
C GLY A 104 -23.40 -0.44 -11.25
N SER A 105 -22.30 -1.09 -11.61
CA SER A 105 -22.04 -1.59 -12.95
C SER A 105 -21.30 -2.91 -12.83
N ASP A 106 -21.89 -3.91 -13.46
CA ASP A 106 -21.55 -5.32 -13.41
C ASP A 106 -20.06 -5.60 -13.62
N LEU A 107 -19.47 -6.27 -12.64
CA LEU A 107 -18.07 -6.68 -12.62
C LEU A 107 -17.95 -8.09 -13.20
N VAL A 108 -17.45 -8.22 -14.43
CA VAL A 108 -16.87 -9.49 -14.87
C VAL A 108 -15.42 -9.54 -14.39
N PRO A 109 -15.02 -10.56 -13.59
CA PRO A 109 -13.64 -10.68 -13.13
C PRO A 109 -12.71 -11.01 -14.31
N PRO A 110 -11.50 -10.42 -14.37
CA PRO A 110 -10.54 -10.75 -15.42
C PRO A 110 -10.06 -12.20 -15.29
N MET A 111 -10.10 -12.92 -16.41
CA MET A 111 -9.66 -14.31 -16.50
C MET A 111 -8.18 -14.41 -16.18
N LYS A 112 -7.83 -15.31 -15.25
CA LYS A 112 -6.44 -15.64 -14.94
C LYS A 112 -5.78 -16.25 -16.17
N PRO A 113 -4.53 -15.89 -16.51
CA PRO A 113 -3.81 -16.53 -17.60
C PRO A 113 -3.60 -18.02 -17.27
N ALA A 114 -3.81 -18.86 -18.28
CA ALA A 114 -3.58 -20.30 -18.18
C ALA A 114 -2.10 -20.59 -17.90
N ARG A 115 -1.88 -21.59 -17.05
CA ARG A 115 -0.57 -22.05 -16.59
C ARG A 115 0.14 -22.85 -17.67
#